data_AF-A0A8S3Q4F1-F1
#
_entry.id   AF-A0A8S3Q4F1-F1
#
_cell.length_a   1.000
_cell.length_b   1.000
_cell.length_c   1.000
_cell.angle_alpha   90.00
_cell.angle_beta   90.00
_cell.angle_gamma   90.00
#
_symmetry.space_group_name_H-M   'P 1'
#
loop_
_entity.id
_entity.type
_entity.pdbx_description
1 polymer ?
#
loop_
_entity_poly.entity_id
_entity_poly.type
_entity_poly.pdbx_seq_one_letter_code
_entity_poly.pdbx_strand_id
1 'polypeptide(L)'
;MCSSNFDRTQHAENSNETELSTDGAISLFTSALNNALEKQKHSLINHFEARLGKSVKATGVDQPEFVFHSEGIKVQHSFNTERLERLAAVESCIKLGNASEVSEIISQEKEIIRKRNKILKIADKHGWDTVKEYLDSPLADNKEDANDLRAAISRASRKEVPSRTVNQNLPIVVPEKENSILGVFSWPWPSQ
;
A
#
# COMPACT_ATOMS: atom_id res chain seq x y z
N MET A 1 2.16 89.04 55.98
CA MET A 1 3.31 88.46 55.25
C MET A 1 3.52 87.06 55.84
N CYS A 2 3.03 86.01 55.17
CA CYS A 2 3.84 85.08 54.34
C CYS A 2 4.90 84.34 55.18
N SER A 3 4.98 83.01 55.29
CA SER A 3 4.50 81.93 54.44
C SER A 3 4.42 80.61 55.21
N SER A 4 3.57 79.72 54.69
CA SER A 4 3.52 78.28 54.91
C SER A 4 4.88 77.59 54.74
N ASN A 5 5.15 76.54 55.51
CA ASN A 5 5.80 75.34 54.98
C ASN A 5 5.13 74.10 55.58
N PHE A 6 4.41 73.42 54.69
CA PHE A 6 3.78 72.13 54.86
C PHE A 6 4.82 71.12 54.40
N ASP A 7 5.52 70.46 55.34
CA ASP A 7 6.47 69.42 54.96
C ASP A 7 5.71 68.13 54.60
N ARG A 8 5.80 67.90 53.30
CA ARG A 8 5.21 66.85 52.49
C ARG A 8 6.10 65.60 52.59
N THR A 9 5.46 64.50 53.00
CA THR A 9 5.68 63.08 52.64
C THR A 9 7.10 62.56 52.38
N GLN A 10 7.42 61.35 52.87
CA GLN A 10 7.48 60.14 52.01
C GLN A 10 7.21 58.88 52.84
N HIS A 11 6.04 58.29 52.63
CA HIS A 11 5.83 56.86 52.88
C HIS A 11 6.59 56.10 51.78
N ALA A 12 7.53 55.26 52.18
CA ALA A 12 8.13 54.27 51.29
C ALA A 12 7.10 53.16 51.05
N GLU A 13 6.24 53.35 50.05
CA GLU A 13 5.47 52.27 49.46
C GLU A 13 6.44 51.43 48.61
N ASN A 14 6.81 50.28 49.15
CA ASN A 14 7.55 49.25 48.45
C ASN A 14 6.55 48.40 47.66
N SER A 15 5.93 48.99 46.64
CA SER A 15 5.12 48.28 45.66
C SER A 15 6.04 47.74 44.57
N ASN A 16 6.60 46.54 44.81
CA ASN A 16 7.07 45.69 43.71
C ASN A 16 5.84 45.15 42.97
N GLU A 17 5.14 46.02 42.26
CA GLU A 17 4.29 45.61 41.15
C GLU A 17 5.25 45.20 40.03
N THR A 18 5.49 43.90 39.91
CA THR A 18 6.01 43.33 38.67
C THR A 18 4.93 43.54 37.60
N GLU A 19 4.93 44.73 36.99
CA GLU A 19 4.26 44.94 35.71
C GLU A 19 4.83 43.88 34.75
N LEU A 20 4.01 42.85 34.48
CA LEU A 20 4.37 41.80 33.54
C LEU A 20 4.46 42.47 32.16
N SER A 21 5.69 42.79 31.75
CA SER A 21 5.97 43.37 30.44
C SER A 21 5.25 42.57 29.36
N THR A 22 4.65 43.27 28.40
CA THR A 22 3.92 42.66 27.28
C THR A 22 4.76 41.62 26.55
N ASP A 23 6.06 41.87 26.41
CA ASP A 23 7.01 40.92 25.82
C ASP A 23 7.20 39.67 26.68
N GLY A 24 7.18 39.81 28.01
CA GLY A 24 7.20 38.68 28.94
C GLY A 24 5.92 37.84 28.85
N ALA A 25 4.75 38.49 28.74
CA ALA A 25 3.48 37.80 28.57
C ALA A 25 3.39 37.05 27.23
N ILE A 26 3.85 37.68 26.14
CA ILE A 26 3.93 37.06 24.80
C ILE A 26 4.91 35.88 24.82
N SER A 27 6.08 36.04 25.44
CA SER A 27 7.08 34.96 25.55
C SER A 27 6.53 33.75 26.31
N LEU A 28 5.83 33.99 27.43
CA LEU A 28 5.16 32.92 28.20
C LEU A 28 4.08 32.22 27.37
N PHE A 29 3.28 32.98 26.62
CA PHE A 29 2.26 32.43 25.75
C PHE A 29 2.86 31.60 24.61
N THR A 30 3.89 32.11 23.93
CA THR A 30 4.61 31.38 22.88
C THR A 30 5.27 30.11 23.42
N SER A 31 5.87 30.17 24.61
CA SER A 31 6.44 29.00 25.28
C SER A 31 5.37 27.96 25.65
N ALA A 32 4.22 28.40 26.18
CA ALA A 32 3.10 27.52 26.49
C ALA A 32 2.52 26.86 25.23
N LEU A 33 2.37 27.60 24.14
CA LEU A 33 1.93 27.05 22.85
C LEU A 33 2.93 26.05 22.29
N ASN A 34 4.22 26.37 22.29
CA ASN A 34 5.25 25.46 21.80
C ASN A 34 5.31 24.17 22.63
N ASN A 35 5.18 24.27 23.96
CA ASN A 35 5.10 23.09 24.82
C ASN A 35 3.84 22.25 24.56
N ALA A 36 2.69 22.89 24.33
CA ALA A 36 1.46 22.17 23.99
C ALA A 36 1.57 21.46 22.64
N LEU A 37 2.15 22.12 21.63
CA LEU A 37 2.38 21.56 20.30
C LEU A 37 3.39 20.41 20.34
N GLU A 38 4.51 20.57 21.03
CA GLU A 38 5.49 19.49 21.18
C GLU A 38 4.89 18.31 21.93
N LYS A 39 4.07 18.53 22.97
CA LYS A 39 3.37 17.44 23.66
C LYS A 39 2.41 16.68 22.72
N GLN A 40 1.68 17.40 21.87
CA GLN A 40 0.81 16.76 20.88
C GLN A 40 1.61 15.99 19.82
N LYS A 41 2.71 16.55 19.33
CA LYS A 41 3.62 15.90 18.39
C LYS A 41 4.20 14.62 18.98
N HIS A 42 4.71 14.64 20.21
CA HIS A 42 5.22 13.44 20.90
C HIS A 42 4.10 12.41 21.12
N SER A 43 2.89 12.85 21.46
CA SER A 43 1.73 11.95 21.59
C SER A 43 1.38 11.28 20.26
N LEU A 44 1.44 12.01 19.14
CA LEU A 44 1.21 11.46 17.81
C LEU A 44 2.32 10.48 17.42
N ILE A 45 3.59 10.86 17.58
CA ILE A 45 4.75 10.00 17.29
C ILE A 45 4.66 8.69 18.09
N ASN A 46 4.41 8.76 19.40
CA ASN A 46 4.26 7.58 20.24
C ASN A 46 3.07 6.71 19.80
N HIS A 47 1.97 7.32 19.37
CA HIS A 47 0.80 6.58 18.86
C HIS A 47 1.11 5.89 17.51
N PHE A 48 1.86 6.54 16.62
CA PHE A 48 2.33 5.94 15.37
C PHE A 48 3.37 4.84 15.63
N GLU A 49 4.34 5.06 16.52
CA GLU A 49 5.33 4.05 16.91
C GLU A 49 4.69 2.85 17.61
N ALA A 50 3.65 3.04 18.42
CA ALA A 50 2.91 1.93 19.01
C ALA A 50 2.13 1.12 17.96
N ARG A 51 1.60 1.78 16.92
CA ARG A 51 0.83 1.15 15.83
C ARG A 51 1.75 0.46 14.81
N LEU A 52 2.86 1.08 14.44
CA LEU A 52 3.92 0.50 13.61
C LEU A 52 4.67 -0.61 14.37
N GLY A 53 4.98 -0.40 15.65
CA GLY A 53 5.62 -1.38 16.51
C GLY A 53 4.76 -2.61 16.77
N LYS A 54 3.43 -2.48 16.84
CA LYS A 54 2.52 -3.65 16.83
C LYS A 54 2.44 -4.34 15.47
N SER A 55 2.59 -3.59 14.38
CA SER A 55 2.67 -4.16 13.02
C SER A 55 4.00 -4.89 12.77
N VAL A 56 5.10 -4.43 13.37
CA VAL A 56 6.45 -4.98 13.18
C VAL A 56 6.79 -6.07 14.21
N LYS A 57 6.25 -6.03 15.43
CA LYS A 57 6.48 -7.09 16.45
C LYS A 57 5.57 -8.31 16.27
N ALA A 58 4.58 -8.26 15.39
CA ALA A 58 3.80 -9.43 14.99
C ALA A 58 4.50 -10.31 13.94
N THR A 59 5.65 -9.90 13.41
CA THR A 59 6.45 -10.68 12.45
C THR A 59 7.79 -11.16 13.02
N GLY A 60 8.01 -11.03 14.33
CA GLY A 60 9.20 -11.50 15.05
C GLY A 60 9.16 -12.97 15.46
N VAL A 61 8.65 -13.84 14.58
CA VAL A 61 8.87 -15.28 14.66
C VAL A 61 9.57 -15.63 13.36
N ASP A 62 10.74 -16.27 13.45
CA ASP A 62 11.47 -16.89 12.34
C ASP A 62 10.62 -18.02 11.73
N GLN A 63 9.48 -17.66 11.15
CA GLN A 63 8.72 -18.49 10.25
C GLN A 63 9.57 -18.57 8.99
N PRO A 64 9.86 -19.77 8.46
CA PRO A 64 10.49 -19.87 7.15
C PRO A 64 9.63 -19.05 6.18
N GLU A 65 10.24 -18.05 5.54
CA GLU A 65 9.56 -17.20 4.56
C GLU A 65 8.87 -18.13 3.58
N PHE A 66 7.53 -18.11 3.55
CA PHE A 66 6.77 -19.06 2.77
C PHE A 66 7.14 -18.89 1.30
N VAL A 67 7.82 -19.90 0.74
CA VAL A 67 8.29 -19.84 -0.65
C VAL A 67 7.16 -20.28 -1.57
N PHE A 68 6.66 -19.35 -2.37
CA PHE A 68 5.77 -19.67 -3.46
C PHE A 68 6.51 -20.44 -4.55
N HIS A 69 6.00 -21.62 -4.89
CA HIS A 69 6.63 -22.50 -5.88
C HIS A 69 6.27 -22.10 -7.33
N SER A 70 5.19 -21.36 -7.52
CA SER A 70 4.76 -20.86 -8.82
C SER A 70 4.74 -19.34 -8.82
N GLU A 71 5.29 -18.73 -9.87
CA GLU A 71 5.29 -17.28 -10.05
C GLU A 71 3.87 -16.69 -10.05
N GLY A 72 2.90 -17.38 -10.67
CA GLY A 72 1.51 -16.95 -10.70
C GLY A 72 0.88 -16.79 -9.31
N ILE A 73 1.10 -17.75 -8.41
CA ILE A 73 0.59 -17.68 -7.03
C ILE A 73 1.30 -16.57 -6.25
N LYS A 74 2.61 -16.38 -6.44
CA LYS A 74 3.36 -15.28 -5.82
C LYS A 74 2.79 -13.92 -6.22
N VAL A 75 2.56 -13.71 -7.51
CA VAL A 75 1.95 -12.49 -8.05
C VAL A 75 0.51 -12.31 -7.54
N GLN A 76 -0.25 -13.39 -7.37
CA GLN A 76 -1.61 -13.29 -6.82
C GLN A 76 -1.59 -12.93 -5.32
N HIS A 77 -0.66 -13.50 -4.57
CA HIS A 77 -0.51 -13.20 -3.16
C HIS A 77 -0.11 -11.74 -2.95
N SER A 78 0.92 -11.25 -3.66
CA SER A 78 1.36 -9.85 -3.54
C SER A 78 0.24 -8.87 -3.90
N PHE A 79 -0.50 -9.15 -4.98
CA PHE A 79 -1.67 -8.37 -5.36
C PHE A 79 -2.69 -8.32 -4.22
N ASN A 80 -3.05 -9.47 -3.64
CA ASN A 80 -4.02 -9.54 -2.55
C ASN A 80 -3.55 -8.79 -1.30
N THR A 81 -2.26 -8.89 -0.94
CA THR A 81 -1.66 -8.16 0.18
C THR A 81 -1.79 -6.65 -0.02
N GLU A 82 -1.46 -6.15 -1.20
CA GLU A 82 -1.57 -4.72 -1.51
C GLU A 82 -3.03 -4.24 -1.45
N ARG A 83 -3.99 -5.06 -1.88
CA ARG A 83 -5.43 -4.73 -1.78
C ARG A 83 -5.90 -4.65 -0.33
N LEU A 84 -5.41 -5.52 0.55
CA LEU A 84 -5.72 -5.46 1.98
C LEU A 84 -5.21 -4.16 2.63
N GLU A 85 -4.01 -3.72 2.28
CA GLU A 85 -3.46 -2.44 2.77
C GLU A 85 -4.31 -1.25 2.31
N ARG A 86 -4.74 -1.25 1.04
CA ARG A 86 -5.61 -0.22 0.48
C ARG A 86 -6.98 -0.20 1.16
N LEU A 87 -7.56 -1.35 1.46
CA LEU A 87 -8.82 -1.43 2.23
C LEU A 87 -8.64 -0.90 3.66
N ALA A 88 -7.51 -1.18 4.32
CA ALA A 88 -7.20 -0.60 5.63
C ALA A 88 -7.04 0.94 5.58
N ALA A 89 -6.53 1.48 4.47
CA ALA A 89 -6.50 2.92 4.23
C ALA A 89 -7.93 3.49 4.09
N VAL A 90 -8.81 2.82 3.32
CA VAL A 90 -10.23 3.19 3.21
C VAL A 90 -10.91 3.21 4.58
N GLU A 91 -10.72 2.17 5.41
CA GLU A 91 -11.26 2.15 6.77
C GLU A 91 -10.80 3.35 7.61
N SER A 92 -9.54 3.78 7.42
CA SER A 92 -8.98 4.94 8.12
C SER A 92 -9.59 6.25 7.61
N CYS A 93 -9.75 6.42 6.29
CA CYS A 93 -10.40 7.60 5.69
C CYS A 93 -11.88 7.70 6.09
N ILE A 94 -12.59 6.58 6.22
CA ILE A 94 -13.97 6.54 6.72
C ILE A 94 -14.03 7.07 8.16
N LYS A 95 -13.12 6.64 9.04
CA LYS A 95 -13.06 7.11 10.43
C LYS A 95 -12.77 8.60 10.55
N LEU A 96 -12.04 9.17 9.59
CA LEU A 96 -11.71 10.59 9.51
C LEU A 96 -12.83 11.43 8.85
N GLY A 97 -13.88 10.80 8.31
CA GLY A 97 -14.98 11.48 7.64
C GLY A 97 -14.64 12.01 6.25
N ASN A 98 -13.55 11.55 5.62
CA ASN A 98 -13.13 12.02 4.30
C ASN A 98 -13.81 11.22 3.17
N ALA A 99 -15.09 11.52 2.91
CA ALA A 99 -15.88 10.81 1.91
C ALA A 99 -15.34 10.94 0.46
N SER A 100 -14.68 12.06 0.14
CA SER A 100 -14.11 12.30 -1.19
C SER A 100 -12.94 11.35 -1.46
N GLU A 101 -12.01 11.26 -0.53
CA GLU A 101 -10.84 10.38 -0.61
C GLU A 101 -11.24 8.89 -0.63
N VAL A 102 -12.26 8.51 0.15
CA VAL A 102 -12.84 7.16 0.11
C VAL A 102 -13.37 6.81 -1.28
N SER A 103 -14.12 7.71 -1.91
CA SER A 103 -14.67 7.50 -3.25
C SER A 103 -13.58 7.36 -4.31
N GLU A 104 -12.53 8.17 -4.20
CA GLU A 104 -11.37 8.12 -5.10
C GLU A 104 -10.63 6.78 -4.98
N ILE A 105 -10.27 6.38 -3.76
CA ILE A 105 -9.57 5.11 -3.52
C ILE A 105 -10.42 3.95 -4.04
N ILE A 106 -11.72 3.89 -3.71
CA ILE A 106 -12.61 2.83 -4.19
C ILE A 106 -12.67 2.78 -5.73
N SER A 107 -12.67 3.94 -6.40
CA SER A 107 -12.69 4.01 -7.86
C SER A 107 -11.40 3.47 -8.48
N GLN A 108 -10.24 3.83 -7.92
CA GLN A 108 -8.95 3.30 -8.32
C GLN A 108 -8.87 1.78 -8.10
N GLU A 109 -9.32 1.31 -6.93
CA GLU A 109 -9.37 -0.12 -6.59
C GLU A 109 -10.21 -0.93 -7.58
N LYS A 110 -11.37 -0.39 -7.99
CA LYS A 110 -12.22 -1.03 -9.00
C LYS A 110 -11.49 -1.18 -10.34
N GLU A 111 -10.79 -0.15 -10.81
CA GLU A 111 -10.04 -0.23 -12.07
C GLU A 111 -8.90 -1.26 -11.99
N ILE A 112 -8.16 -1.28 -10.88
CA ILE A 112 -7.08 -2.24 -10.67
C ILE A 112 -7.61 -3.68 -10.67
N ILE A 113 -8.73 -3.94 -10.00
CA ILE A 113 -9.40 -5.26 -10.01
C ILE A 113 -9.87 -5.63 -11.43
N ARG A 114 -10.42 -4.69 -12.20
CA ARG A 114 -10.81 -4.95 -13.60
C ARG A 114 -9.61 -5.33 -14.47
N LYS A 115 -8.51 -4.58 -14.37
CA LYS A 115 -7.25 -4.89 -15.06
C LYS A 115 -6.74 -6.27 -14.65
N ARG A 116 -6.80 -6.60 -13.36
CA ARG A 116 -6.37 -7.92 -12.86
C ARG A 116 -7.24 -9.06 -13.39
N ASN A 117 -8.56 -8.89 -13.42
CA ASN A 117 -9.48 -9.88 -13.99
C ASN A 117 -9.19 -10.15 -15.47
N LYS A 118 -8.75 -9.14 -16.23
CA LYS A 118 -8.29 -9.31 -17.61
C LYS A 118 -7.02 -10.16 -17.67
N ILE A 119 -6.04 -9.88 -16.81
CA ILE A 119 -4.79 -10.65 -16.72
C ILE A 119 -5.07 -12.11 -16.39
N LEU A 120 -5.96 -12.39 -15.43
CA LEU A 120 -6.32 -13.76 -15.06
C LEU A 120 -6.98 -14.52 -16.22
N LYS A 121 -7.82 -13.86 -17.03
CA LYS A 121 -8.39 -14.47 -18.25
C LYS A 121 -7.33 -14.80 -19.29
N ILE A 122 -6.27 -13.99 -19.40
CA ILE A 122 -5.13 -14.26 -20.30
C ILE A 122 -4.32 -15.44 -19.75
N ALA A 123 -4.03 -15.45 -18.45
CA ALA A 123 -3.31 -16.54 -17.78
C ALA A 123 -4.03 -17.88 -17.94
N ASP A 124 -5.35 -17.91 -17.75
CA ASP A 124 -6.17 -19.11 -17.88
C ASP A 124 -6.14 -19.69 -19.30
N LYS A 125 -6.16 -18.83 -20.33
CA LYS A 125 -6.16 -19.26 -21.73
C LYS A 125 -4.78 -19.53 -22.33
N HIS A 126 -3.76 -18.82 -21.87
CA HIS A 126 -2.45 -18.75 -22.54
C HIS A 126 -1.25 -18.91 -21.61
N GLY A 127 -1.48 -19.17 -20.32
CA GLY A 127 -0.43 -19.33 -19.32
C GLY A 127 0.18 -18.02 -18.81
N TRP A 128 0.96 -18.13 -17.73
CA TRP A 128 1.63 -17.00 -17.08
C TRP A 128 2.77 -16.41 -17.92
N ASP A 129 3.38 -17.19 -18.82
CA ASP A 129 4.42 -16.70 -19.72
C ASP A 129 3.88 -15.67 -20.72
N THR A 130 2.68 -15.90 -21.25
CA THR A 130 1.98 -14.94 -22.11
C THR A 130 1.61 -13.66 -21.35
N VAL A 131 1.21 -13.80 -20.09
CA VAL A 131 0.91 -12.65 -19.23
C VAL A 131 2.15 -11.78 -19.02
N LYS A 132 3.31 -12.39 -18.81
CA LYS A 132 4.57 -11.66 -18.63
C LYS A 132 4.89 -10.81 -19.87
N GLU A 133 4.83 -11.40 -21.05
CA GLU A 133 5.04 -10.67 -22.32
C GLU A 133 3.97 -9.60 -22.58
N TYR A 134 2.73 -9.84 -22.15
CA TYR A 134 1.63 -8.87 -22.29
C TYR A 134 1.83 -7.64 -21.39
N LEU A 135 2.31 -7.84 -20.15
CA LEU A 135 2.58 -6.75 -19.20
C LEU A 135 3.86 -5.97 -19.54
N ASP A 136 4.85 -6.64 -20.13
CA ASP A 136 6.13 -6.02 -20.51
C ASP A 136 6.03 -5.19 -21.82
N SER A 137 4.88 -5.21 -22.51
CA SER A 137 4.70 -4.47 -23.77
C SER A 137 4.33 -3.00 -23.52
N PRO A 138 5.16 -2.02 -23.92
CA PRO A 138 4.94 -0.58 -23.66
C PRO A 138 3.78 0.05 -24.45
N LEU A 139 3.06 -0.72 -25.27
CA LEU A 139 2.00 -0.24 -26.17
C LEU A 139 0.58 -0.65 -25.72
N ALA A 140 0.45 -1.37 -24.60
CA ALA A 140 -0.80 -1.98 -24.15
C ALA A 140 -1.80 -1.00 -23.48
N ASP A 141 -2.02 0.18 -24.06
CA ASP A 141 -3.10 1.09 -23.67
C ASP A 141 -4.22 1.10 -24.73
N ASN A 142 -5.21 0.25 -24.47
CA ASN A 142 -6.65 0.39 -24.70
C ASN A 142 -7.21 0.42 -26.14
N LYS A 143 -6.40 0.49 -27.21
CA LYS A 143 -6.91 0.38 -28.61
C LYS A 143 -6.28 -0.70 -29.49
N GLU A 144 -5.13 -1.24 -29.12
CA GLU A 144 -4.40 -2.30 -29.87
C GLU A 144 -4.33 -3.66 -29.13
N ASP A 145 -5.11 -3.83 -28.06
CA ASP A 145 -5.09 -4.97 -27.14
C ASP A 145 -5.12 -6.36 -27.80
N ALA A 146 -5.86 -6.52 -28.90
CA ALA A 146 -5.97 -7.80 -29.61
C ALA A 146 -4.69 -8.12 -30.40
N ASN A 147 -4.01 -7.10 -30.94
CA ASN A 147 -2.73 -7.26 -31.61
C ASN A 147 -1.62 -7.49 -30.58
N ASP A 148 -1.69 -6.81 -29.43
CA ASP A 148 -0.76 -7.00 -28.33
C ASP A 148 -0.82 -8.42 -27.76
N LEU A 149 -2.03 -8.94 -27.55
CA LEU A 149 -2.20 -10.32 -27.09
C LEU A 149 -1.65 -11.33 -28.13
N ARG A 150 -1.92 -11.12 -29.43
CA ARG A 150 -1.37 -11.97 -30.50
C ARG A 150 0.15 -11.92 -30.55
N ALA A 151 0.74 -10.74 -30.35
CA ALA A 151 2.18 -10.57 -30.30
C ALA A 151 2.79 -11.27 -29.08
N ALA A 152 2.19 -11.13 -27.90
CA ALA A 152 2.60 -11.80 -26.67
C ALA A 152 2.55 -13.33 -26.81
N ILE A 153 1.45 -13.88 -27.33
CA ILE A 153 1.31 -15.32 -27.62
C ILE A 153 2.40 -15.79 -28.61
N SER A 154 2.68 -15.00 -29.64
CA SER A 154 3.71 -15.32 -30.65
C SER A 154 5.13 -15.28 -30.07
N ARG A 155 5.40 -14.42 -29.08
CA ARG A 155 6.71 -14.34 -28.41
C ARG A 155 6.89 -15.46 -27.39
N ALA A 156 5.85 -15.74 -26.59
CA ALA A 156 5.84 -16.85 -25.63
C ALA A 156 6.07 -18.19 -26.35
N SER A 157 5.32 -18.45 -27.43
CA SER A 157 5.48 -19.70 -28.20
C SER A 157 6.86 -19.85 -28.87
N ARG A 158 7.56 -18.76 -29.22
CA ARG A 158 8.93 -18.82 -29.75
C ARG A 158 9.97 -19.17 -28.68
N LYS A 159 9.73 -18.83 -27.41
CA LYS A 159 10.61 -19.20 -26.29
C LYS A 159 10.46 -20.67 -25.91
N GLU A 160 9.30 -21.28 -26.15
CA GLU A 160 9.07 -22.71 -25.91
C GLU A 160 9.63 -23.64 -26.99
N VAL A 161 10.14 -23.11 -28.11
CA VAL A 161 10.86 -23.92 -29.09
C VAL A 161 12.36 -23.82 -28.80
N PRO A 162 12.95 -24.71 -27.97
CA PRO A 162 14.38 -24.89 -28.02
C PRO A 162 14.71 -25.32 -29.45
N SER A 163 15.83 -24.84 -29.98
CA SER A 163 16.39 -25.30 -31.25
C SER A 163 16.56 -26.83 -31.21
N ARG A 164 15.51 -27.58 -31.55
CA ARG A 164 15.58 -28.99 -31.85
C ARG A 164 16.34 -29.07 -33.17
N THR A 165 17.65 -29.22 -33.06
CA THR A 165 18.45 -29.82 -34.13
C THR A 165 17.73 -31.11 -34.52
N VAL A 166 17.10 -31.10 -35.69
CA VAL A 166 16.41 -32.24 -36.26
C VAL A 166 17.47 -33.30 -36.58
N ASN A 167 17.68 -34.23 -35.66
CA ASN A 167 18.49 -35.42 -35.94
C ASN A 167 17.55 -36.44 -36.62
N GLN A 168 17.63 -36.53 -37.95
CA GLN A 168 16.72 -37.29 -38.80
C GLN A 168 16.92 -38.81 -38.76
N ASN A 169 16.99 -39.47 -37.60
CA ASN A 169 17.10 -40.94 -37.57
C ASN A 169 16.54 -41.54 -36.27
N LEU A 170 15.22 -41.70 -36.13
CA LEU A 170 14.60 -42.71 -35.26
C LEU A 170 13.22 -43.12 -35.84
N PRO A 171 12.87 -44.42 -35.84
CA PRO A 171 11.67 -44.93 -36.49
C PRO A 171 10.40 -44.53 -35.74
N ILE A 172 9.35 -44.26 -36.52
CA ILE A 172 8.00 -43.90 -36.04
C ILE A 172 7.43 -45.09 -35.25
N VAL A 173 7.40 -44.98 -33.92
CA VAL A 173 6.55 -45.80 -33.07
C VAL A 173 5.27 -45.01 -32.82
N VAL A 174 4.16 -45.50 -33.36
CA VAL A 174 2.82 -44.97 -33.10
C VAL A 174 2.44 -45.40 -31.67
N PRO A 175 2.14 -44.48 -30.73
CA PRO A 175 1.60 -44.90 -29.45
C PRO A 175 0.12 -45.24 -29.60
N GLU A 176 -0.19 -46.50 -29.30
CA GLU A 176 -1.53 -47.03 -29.10
C GLU A 176 -2.29 -46.22 -28.05
N LYS A 177 -3.60 -46.10 -28.27
CA LYS A 177 -4.55 -45.43 -27.40
C LYS A 177 -4.70 -46.22 -26.10
N GLU A 178 -4.29 -45.64 -24.97
CA GLU A 178 -4.78 -46.09 -23.66
C GLU A 178 -5.17 -44.90 -22.76
N ASN A 179 -6.50 -44.81 -22.56
CA ASN A 179 -7.19 -44.63 -21.29
C ASN A 179 -7.03 -43.33 -20.47
N SER A 180 -8.05 -42.47 -20.61
CA SER A 180 -8.88 -41.93 -19.52
C SER A 180 -8.21 -41.63 -18.17
N ILE A 181 -7.85 -40.37 -17.96
CA ILE A 181 -7.90 -39.74 -16.63
C ILE A 181 -8.67 -38.42 -16.76
N LEU A 182 -10.00 -38.50 -16.71
CA LEU A 182 -10.83 -37.36 -16.34
C LEU A 182 -10.72 -37.17 -14.82
N GLY A 183 -9.69 -36.46 -14.39
CA GLY A 183 -9.62 -35.88 -13.06
C GLY A 183 -10.42 -34.58 -13.02
N VAL A 184 -11.72 -34.67 -12.78
CA VAL A 184 -12.56 -33.52 -12.45
C VAL A 184 -12.06 -32.97 -11.12
N PHE A 185 -11.27 -31.89 -11.14
CA PHE A 185 -10.92 -31.13 -9.94
C PHE A 185 -12.17 -30.39 -9.44
N SER A 186 -12.97 -31.07 -8.61
CA SER A 186 -14.03 -30.45 -7.81
C SER A 186 -13.38 -29.83 -6.57
N TRP A 187 -13.36 -28.51 -6.51
CA TRP A 187 -12.99 -27.77 -5.30
C TRP A 187 -14.21 -27.73 -4.36
N PRO A 188 -14.15 -28.28 -3.13
CA PRO A 188 -15.26 -28.15 -2.19
C PRO A 188 -15.17 -26.76 -1.55
N TRP A 189 -16.23 -25.96 -1.71
CA TRP A 189 -16.44 -24.80 -0.84
C TRP A 189 -16.96 -25.29 0.51
N PRO A 190 -16.47 -24.76 1.64
CA PRO A 190 -17.10 -25.02 2.93
C PRO A 190 -18.45 -24.30 2.97
N SER A 191 -19.54 -25.07 3.00
CA SER A 191 -20.86 -24.54 3.33
C SER A 191 -20.91 -24.21 4.82
N GLN A 192 -21.30 -22.98 5.14
CA GLN A 192 -21.85 -22.65 6.46
C GLN A 192 -23.21 -23.30 6.64
#